data_AF-A0A3N0ZFB9-F1
#
_entry.id   AF-A0A3N0ZFB9-F1
#
_cell.length_a   1.000
_cell.length_b   1.000
_cell.length_c   1.000
_cell.angle_alpha   90.00
_cell.angle_beta   90.00
_cell.angle_gamma   90.00
#
_symmetry.space_group_name_H-M   'P 1'
#
loop_
_entity.id
_entity.type
_entity.pdbx_description
1 polymer ?
#
loop_
_entity_poly.entity_id
_entity_poly.type
_entity_poly.pdbx_seq_one_letter_code
_entity_poly.pdbx_strand_id
1 'polypeptide(L)'
;MNHCFKYLLFLGLLILFLPSCGVEDCGCNTFSPINGRWYGKLEGENSKIELFINLTEKNSNLYGSGNLWIVTNSINFENVVSVKGSFVSNKVVISFFEIDSIYFEGLLNSAKDSIVGNFFVKSAQYPFSINKIK
;
A
#
# COMPACT_ATOMS: atom_id res chain seq x y z
N MET A 1 37.24 13.86 58.18
CA MET A 1 37.87 13.69 56.85
C MET A 1 37.64 12.26 56.40
N ASN A 2 36.72 12.03 55.47
CA ASN A 2 36.43 10.69 54.94
C ASN A 2 36.75 10.70 53.44
N HIS A 3 38.01 10.41 53.11
CA HIS A 3 38.57 10.50 51.75
C HIS A 3 38.01 9.44 50.78
N CYS A 4 37.17 8.51 51.25
CA CYS A 4 36.56 7.47 50.41
C CYS A 4 35.37 7.93 49.56
N PHE A 5 34.75 9.08 49.83
CA PHE A 5 33.53 9.49 49.11
C PHE A 5 33.80 10.16 47.75
N LYS A 6 35.02 10.71 47.55
CA LYS A 6 35.38 11.40 46.30
C LYS A 6 35.73 10.46 45.15
N TYR A 7 36.15 9.22 45.43
CA TYR A 7 36.48 8.24 44.40
C TYR A 7 35.26 7.53 43.81
N LEU A 8 34.15 7.45 44.57
CA LEU A 8 32.92 6.81 44.07
C LEU A 8 32.21 7.65 43.00
N LEU A 9 32.30 8.99 43.10
CA LEU A 9 31.68 9.93 42.16
C LEU A 9 32.41 10.02 40.82
N PHE A 10 33.70 9.65 40.77
CA PHE A 10 34.48 9.65 39.53
C PHE A 10 34.35 8.34 38.74
N LEU A 11 33.99 7.24 39.39
CA LEU A 11 33.78 5.95 38.73
C LEU A 11 32.40 5.82 38.06
N GLY A 12 31.40 6.60 38.52
CA GLY A 12 30.05 6.61 37.93
C GLY A 12 29.92 7.42 36.64
N LEU A 13 30.91 8.25 36.30
CA LEU A 13 30.84 9.18 35.17
C LEU A 13 31.51 8.66 33.89
N LEU A 14 32.04 7.43 33.91
CA LEU A 14 32.75 6.81 32.79
C LEU A 14 31.90 5.80 31.99
N ILE A 15 30.60 5.69 32.29
CA ILE A 15 29.64 4.81 31.56
C ILE A 15 28.82 5.60 30.52
N LEU A 16 28.98 6.92 30.44
CA LEU A 16 28.24 7.78 29.49
C LEU A 16 28.85 7.85 28.08
N PHE A 17 29.90 7.07 27.80
CA PHE A 17 30.50 6.92 26.47
C PHE A 17 30.46 5.46 26.00
N LEU A 18 29.35 4.77 26.22
CA LEU A 18 29.02 3.71 25.28
C LEU A 18 28.63 4.43 23.98
N PRO A 19 29.38 4.29 22.87
CA PRO A 19 28.81 4.61 21.58
C PRO A 19 27.57 3.74 21.50
N SER A 20 26.40 4.39 21.55
CA SER A 20 25.17 3.82 21.04
C SER A 20 25.57 3.18 19.73
N CYS A 21 25.61 1.84 19.68
CA CYS A 21 25.61 1.14 18.41
C CYS A 21 24.53 1.86 17.63
N GLY A 22 24.94 2.53 16.57
CA GLY A 22 24.02 2.96 15.56
C GLY A 22 23.20 1.72 15.31
N VAL A 23 21.89 1.84 15.53
CA VAL A 23 20.96 0.96 14.87
C VAL A 23 21.31 1.22 13.42
N GLU A 24 22.21 0.40 12.87
CA GLU A 24 22.37 0.27 11.46
C GLU A 24 20.94 0.05 11.02
N ASP A 25 20.38 1.05 10.33
CA ASP A 25 19.23 0.87 9.48
C ASP A 25 19.65 -0.29 8.59
N CYS A 26 19.36 -1.51 9.05
CA CYS A 26 19.26 -2.67 8.23
C CYS A 26 18.22 -2.24 7.22
N GLY A 27 18.71 -1.74 6.09
CA GLY A 27 17.97 -1.56 4.86
C GLY A 27 17.51 -2.95 4.45
N CYS A 28 16.54 -3.47 5.18
CA CYS A 28 15.61 -4.43 4.70
C CYS A 28 15.05 -3.74 3.47
N ASN A 29 15.51 -4.16 2.30
CA ASN A 29 14.73 -4.05 1.09
C ASN A 29 13.46 -4.88 1.32
N THR A 30 12.57 -4.41 2.20
CA THR A 30 11.24 -4.96 2.41
C THR A 30 10.52 -4.68 1.12
N PHE A 31 10.56 -5.67 0.24
CA PHE A 31 9.79 -5.65 -0.98
C PHE A 31 8.33 -5.52 -0.57
N SER A 32 7.71 -4.39 -0.92
CA SER A 32 6.32 -4.14 -0.55
C SER A 32 5.45 -5.26 -1.13
N PRO A 33 4.58 -5.90 -0.34
CA PRO A 33 3.82 -7.05 -0.80
C PRO A 33 2.86 -6.68 -1.94
N ILE A 34 2.52 -5.39 -2.07
CA ILE A 34 1.65 -4.87 -3.11
C ILE A 34 2.36 -4.56 -4.44
N ASN A 35 3.70 -4.50 -4.45
CA ASN A 35 4.45 -4.22 -5.68
C ASN A 35 4.22 -5.33 -6.71
N GLY A 36 3.90 -4.94 -7.95
CA GLY A 36 3.73 -5.83 -9.09
C GLY A 36 2.43 -5.61 -9.87
N ARG A 37 2.13 -6.56 -10.76
CA ARG A 37 0.97 -6.52 -11.65
C ARG A 37 -0.24 -7.16 -10.98
N TRP A 38 -1.40 -6.56 -11.18
CA TRP A 38 -2.67 -6.97 -10.61
C TRP A 38 -3.76 -6.94 -11.67
N TYR A 39 -4.68 -7.90 -11.58
CA TYR A 39 -5.82 -8.00 -12.48
C TYR A 39 -7.09 -8.41 -11.75
N GLY A 40 -8.19 -7.76 -12.09
CA GLY A 40 -9.53 -8.17 -11.67
C GLY A 40 -10.53 -7.97 -12.79
N LYS A 41 -11.55 -8.82 -12.78
CA LYS A 41 -12.68 -8.76 -13.71
C LYS A 41 -13.97 -9.08 -12.97
N LEU A 42 -14.99 -8.29 -13.23
CA LEU A 42 -16.36 -8.50 -12.82
C LEU A 42 -17.24 -8.37 -14.06
N GLU A 43 -18.08 -9.37 -14.28
CA GLU A 43 -19.02 -9.39 -15.39
C GLU A 43 -20.36 -9.90 -14.87
N GLY A 44 -21.40 -9.09 -15.07
CA GLY A 44 -22.77 -9.36 -14.70
C GLY A 44 -23.72 -8.77 -15.73
N GLU A 45 -25.02 -8.99 -15.55
CA GLU A 45 -26.06 -8.69 -16.56
C GLU A 45 -26.02 -7.24 -17.08
N ASN A 46 -25.64 -6.27 -16.25
CA ASN A 46 -25.60 -4.84 -16.60
C ASN A 46 -24.30 -4.14 -16.19
N SER A 47 -23.25 -4.91 -15.91
CA SER A 47 -21.98 -4.35 -15.44
C SER A 47 -20.80 -5.20 -15.88
N LYS A 48 -19.82 -4.54 -16.51
CA LYS A 48 -18.50 -5.08 -16.76
C LYS A 48 -17.47 -4.13 -16.17
N ILE A 49 -16.59 -4.64 -15.30
CA ILE A 49 -15.45 -3.91 -14.76
C ILE A 49 -14.24 -4.80 -14.96
N GLU A 50 -13.22 -4.30 -15.63
CA GLU A 50 -11.96 -4.98 -15.86
C GLU A 50 -10.82 -4.01 -15.56
N LEU A 51 -9.92 -4.43 -14.68
CA LEU A 51 -8.83 -3.61 -14.18
C LEU A 51 -7.54 -4.40 -14.31
N PHE A 52 -6.56 -3.85 -15.04
CA PHE A 52 -5.20 -4.36 -15.11
C PHE A 52 -4.25 -3.24 -14.72
N ILE A 53 -3.49 -3.38 -13.63
CA ILE A 53 -2.63 -2.32 -13.11
C ILE A 53 -1.28 -2.86 -12.64
N ASN A 54 -0.23 -2.08 -12.83
CA ASN A 54 1.07 -2.30 -12.21
C ASN A 54 1.24 -1.31 -11.06
N LEU A 55 1.35 -1.81 -9.83
CA LEU A 55 1.44 -1.01 -8.61
C LEU A 55 2.87 -1.01 -8.09
N THR A 56 3.29 0.16 -7.62
CA THR A 56 4.50 0.36 -6.83
C THR A 56 4.15 1.16 -5.58
N GLU A 57 4.73 0.77 -4.46
CA GLU A 57 4.55 1.39 -3.16
C GLU A 57 5.85 2.03 -2.68
N LYS A 58 5.72 3.23 -2.12
CA LYS A 58 6.79 3.94 -1.42
C LYS A 58 6.21 4.75 -0.27
N ASN A 59 6.68 4.50 0.95
CA ASN A 59 6.25 5.20 2.16
C ASN A 59 4.73 5.21 2.32
N SER A 60 4.10 4.03 2.18
CA SER A 60 2.66 3.79 2.17
C SER A 60 1.87 4.43 1.04
N ASN A 61 2.50 5.16 0.11
CA ASN A 61 1.83 5.73 -1.06
C ASN A 61 1.91 4.75 -2.23
N LEU A 62 0.78 4.56 -2.91
CA LEU A 62 0.68 3.76 -4.12
C LEU A 62 0.71 4.66 -5.35
N TYR A 63 1.50 4.24 -6.34
CA TYR A 63 1.57 4.81 -7.66
C TYR A 63 1.68 3.70 -8.70
N GLY A 64 1.31 4.01 -9.94
CA GLY A 64 1.30 3.00 -10.98
C GLY A 64 0.52 3.43 -12.20
N SER A 65 0.37 2.51 -13.13
CA SER A 65 -0.46 2.70 -14.31
C SER A 65 -1.00 1.37 -14.82
N GLY A 66 -1.99 1.44 -15.69
CA GLY A 66 -2.62 0.26 -16.27
C GLY A 66 -3.78 0.60 -17.18
N ASN A 67 -4.66 -0.36 -17.40
CA ASN A 67 -5.87 -0.21 -18.19
C ASN A 67 -7.09 -0.43 -17.29
N LEU A 68 -8.11 0.40 -17.50
CA LEU A 68 -9.39 0.29 -16.83
C LEU A 68 -10.50 0.31 -17.89
N TRP A 69 -11.33 -0.73 -17.86
CA TRP A 69 -12.53 -0.84 -18.66
C TRP A 69 -13.74 -0.98 -17.75
N ILE A 70 -14.71 -0.09 -17.91
CA ILE A 70 -15.96 -0.05 -17.17
C ILE A 70 -17.10 0.15 -18.15
N VAL A 71 -18.06 -0.77 -18.14
CA VAL A 71 -19.36 -0.62 -18.78
C VAL A 71 -20.42 -0.85 -17.72
N THR A 72 -21.17 0.18 -17.37
CA THR A 72 -22.35 0.08 -16.50
C THR A 72 -23.46 0.93 -17.09
N ASN A 73 -24.65 0.87 -16.51
CA ASN A 73 -25.76 1.77 -16.87
C ASN A 73 -25.42 3.27 -16.71
N SER A 74 -24.37 3.61 -15.94
CA SER A 74 -24.03 4.99 -15.56
C SER A 74 -22.76 5.55 -16.19
N ILE A 75 -21.92 4.68 -16.77
CA ILE A 75 -20.65 5.05 -17.37
C ILE A 75 -20.21 3.98 -18.40
N ASN A 76 -19.65 4.46 -19.51
CA ASN A 76 -18.85 3.66 -20.43
C ASN A 76 -17.47 4.33 -20.51
N PHE A 77 -16.45 3.66 -19.99
CA PHE A 77 -15.09 4.18 -19.87
C PHE A 77 -14.10 3.08 -20.21
N GLU A 78 -13.18 3.38 -21.12
CA GLU A 78 -12.06 2.51 -21.46
C GLU A 78 -10.85 3.40 -21.68
N ASN A 79 -9.85 3.28 -20.82
CA ASN A 79 -8.64 4.09 -20.95
C ASN A 79 -7.43 3.46 -20.26
N VAL A 80 -6.25 3.93 -20.67
CA VAL A 80 -5.05 3.84 -19.84
C VAL A 80 -5.23 4.81 -18.67
N VAL A 81 -4.94 4.32 -17.46
CA VAL A 81 -5.10 5.08 -16.22
C VAL A 81 -3.82 5.14 -15.43
N SER A 82 -3.62 6.26 -14.75
CA SER A 82 -2.58 6.45 -13.75
C SER A 82 -3.18 6.29 -12.37
N VAL A 83 -2.46 5.62 -11.48
CA VAL A 83 -2.92 5.30 -10.12
C VAL A 83 -2.29 6.24 -9.10
N LYS A 84 -3.12 6.73 -8.17
CA LYS A 84 -2.71 7.27 -6.86
C LYS A 84 -3.43 6.50 -5.76
N GLY A 85 -2.80 6.31 -4.62
CA GLY A 85 -3.45 5.57 -3.54
C GLY A 85 -2.60 5.40 -2.30
N SER A 86 -3.03 4.50 -1.44
CA SER A 86 -2.33 4.18 -0.19
C SER A 86 -2.39 2.71 0.15
N PHE A 87 -1.32 2.21 0.76
CA PHE A 87 -1.25 0.91 1.39
C PHE A 87 -0.80 1.06 2.85
N VAL A 88 -1.72 0.80 3.78
CA VAL A 88 -1.49 0.92 5.23
C VAL A 88 -1.98 -0.33 5.93
N SER A 89 -1.07 -0.97 6.68
CA SER A 89 -1.27 -2.28 7.30
C SER A 89 -1.59 -3.37 6.27
N ASN A 90 -2.87 -3.56 5.94
CA ASN A 90 -3.35 -4.46 4.89
C ASN A 90 -4.41 -3.81 3.99
N LYS A 91 -4.78 -2.55 4.25
CA LYS A 91 -5.78 -1.82 3.49
C LYS A 91 -5.16 -1.17 2.27
N VAL A 92 -5.82 -1.36 1.14
CA VAL A 92 -5.46 -0.81 -0.17
C VAL A 92 -6.56 0.14 -0.61
N VAL A 93 -6.17 1.35 -1.00
CA VAL A 93 -7.06 2.32 -1.65
C VAL A 93 -6.38 2.77 -2.93
N ILE A 94 -7.10 2.70 -4.05
CA ILE A 94 -6.62 3.03 -5.40
C ILE A 94 -7.62 3.99 -6.02
N SER A 95 -7.15 5.15 -6.45
CA SER A 95 -7.90 6.12 -7.24
C SER A 95 -7.20 6.35 -8.58
N PHE A 96 -7.96 6.82 -9.56
CA PHE A 96 -7.48 7.03 -10.93
C PHE A 96 -7.42 8.52 -11.24
N PHE A 97 -6.32 9.01 -11.82
CA PHE A 97 -6.17 10.44 -12.10
C PHE A 97 -7.13 10.94 -13.19
N GLU A 98 -7.47 10.07 -14.12
CA GLU A 98 -8.28 10.38 -15.28
C GLU A 98 -9.77 10.45 -14.94
N ILE A 99 -10.17 9.95 -13.76
CA ILE A 99 -11.57 9.90 -13.33
C ILE A 99 -11.72 9.87 -11.80
N ASP A 100 -12.01 11.03 -11.21
CA ASP A 100 -12.10 11.19 -9.75
C ASP A 100 -13.30 10.48 -9.09
N SER A 101 -14.36 10.18 -9.85
CA SER A 101 -15.57 9.53 -9.32
C SER A 101 -15.45 8.00 -9.20
N ILE A 102 -14.24 7.45 -9.36
CA ILE A 102 -13.99 6.01 -9.41
C ILE A 102 -12.78 5.67 -8.55
N TYR A 103 -12.95 4.66 -7.70
CA TYR A 103 -11.87 4.16 -6.86
C TYR A 103 -12.12 2.70 -6.48
N PHE A 104 -11.05 2.02 -6.09
CA PHE A 104 -11.08 0.67 -5.55
C PHE A 104 -10.55 0.69 -4.12
N GLU A 105 -11.26 0.04 -3.21
CA GLU A 105 -10.84 -0.14 -1.83
C GLU A 105 -10.96 -1.62 -1.45
N GLY A 106 -9.94 -2.17 -0.83
CA GLY A 106 -9.95 -3.55 -0.38
C GLY A 106 -8.87 -3.89 0.63
N LEU A 107 -8.84 -5.17 1.02
CA LEU A 107 -7.86 -5.72 1.94
C LEU A 107 -6.98 -6.73 1.20
N LEU A 108 -5.67 -6.55 1.32
CA LEU A 108 -4.69 -7.54 0.89
C LEU A 108 -4.80 -8.77 1.80
N ASN A 109 -4.95 -9.95 1.20
CA ASN A 109 -5.04 -11.19 1.94
C ASN A 109 -3.69 -11.61 2.56
N SER A 110 -3.73 -12.62 3.43
CA SER A 110 -2.52 -13.13 4.11
C SER A 110 -1.51 -13.78 3.17
N ALA A 111 -1.97 -14.37 2.06
CA ALA A 111 -1.13 -14.95 1.02
C ALA A 111 -0.45 -13.90 0.13
N LYS A 112 -0.85 -12.63 0.23
CA LYS A 112 -0.31 -11.49 -0.54
C LYS A 112 -0.49 -11.63 -2.06
N ASP A 113 -1.54 -12.32 -2.47
CA ASP A 113 -1.84 -12.66 -3.87
C ASP A 113 -3.19 -12.13 -4.36
N SER A 114 -4.04 -11.62 -3.45
CA SER A 114 -5.32 -11.03 -3.81
C SER A 114 -5.68 -9.86 -2.90
N ILE A 115 -6.36 -8.87 -3.46
CA ILE A 115 -6.96 -7.76 -2.73
C ILE A 115 -8.47 -7.86 -2.96
N VAL A 116 -9.22 -8.05 -1.88
CA VAL A 116 -10.67 -8.26 -1.92
C VAL A 116 -11.35 -7.05 -1.31
N GLY A 117 -12.35 -6.52 -1.99
CA GLY A 117 -13.09 -5.36 -1.53
C GLY A 117 -14.15 -4.92 -2.51
N ASN A 118 -14.17 -3.62 -2.82
CA ASN A 118 -15.20 -3.02 -3.64
C ASN A 118 -14.60 -2.02 -4.63
N PHE A 119 -15.17 -2.03 -5.82
CA PHE A 119 -14.94 -1.03 -6.85
C PHE A 119 -16.13 -0.05 -6.82
N PHE A 120 -15.84 1.22 -6.65
CA PHE A 120 -16.85 2.28 -6.53
C PHE A 120 -16.91 3.07 -7.82
N VAL A 121 -18.13 3.23 -8.35
CA VAL A 121 -18.41 4.02 -9.54
C VAL A 121 -19.50 5.02 -9.19
N LYS A 122 -19.14 6.30 -9.00
CA LYS A 122 -20.03 7.32 -8.45
C LYS A 122 -20.59 6.84 -7.09
N SER A 123 -21.90 6.65 -6.99
CA SER A 123 -22.59 6.18 -5.79
C SER A 123 -22.79 4.66 -5.74
N ALA A 124 -22.43 3.94 -6.81
CA ALA A 124 -22.59 2.50 -6.90
C ALA A 124 -21.35 1.76 -6.37
N GLN A 125 -21.59 0.64 -5.70
CA GLN A 125 -20.56 -0.23 -5.13
C GLN A 125 -20.65 -1.61 -5.76
N TYR A 126 -19.52 -2.11 -6.26
CA TYR A 126 -19.41 -3.42 -6.88
C TYR A 126 -18.43 -4.29 -6.08
N PRO A 127 -18.86 -5.44 -5.53
CA PRO A 127 -17.94 -6.41 -4.95
C PRO A 127 -16.89 -6.80 -6.00
N PHE A 128 -15.62 -6.57 -5.68
CA PHE A 128 -14.54 -6.68 -6.65
C PHE A 128 -13.27 -7.19 -5.98
N SER A 129 -12.49 -7.95 -6.73
CA SER A 129 -11.19 -8.42 -6.30
C SER A 129 -10.18 -8.33 -7.42
N ILE A 130 -8.95 -7.95 -7.09
CA ILE A 130 -7.81 -8.06 -7.99
C ILE A 130 -6.84 -9.11 -7.47
N ASN A 131 -6.28 -9.90 -8.37
CA ASN A 131 -5.30 -10.95 -8.10
C ASN A 131 -3.95 -10.54 -8.68
N LYS A 132 -2.89 -10.91 -7.99
CA LYS A 132 -1.51 -10.67 -8.41
C LYS A 132 -1.19 -11.58 -9.59
N ILE A 133 -0.59 -11.01 -10.64
CA ILE A 133 -0.17 -11.76 -11.82
C ILE A 133 1.35 -11.91 -11.81
N LYS A 134 1.83 -13.11 -12.11
CA LYS A 134 3.26 -13.42 -12.24
C LYS A 134 3.84 -12.80 -13.50
#